data_AF-A0A6N7WL60-F1
#
_entry.id   AF-A0A6N7WL60-F1
#
_cell.length_a   1.000
_cell.length_b   1.000
_cell.length_c   1.000
_cell.angle_alpha   90.00
_cell.angle_beta   90.00
_cell.angle_gamma   90.00
#
_symmetry.space_group_name_H-M   'P 1'
#
loop_
_entity.id
_entity.type
_entity.pdbx_description
1 polymer ?
#
loop_
_entity_poly.entity_id
_entity_poly.type
_entity_poly.pdbx_seq_one_letter_code
_entity_poly.pdbx_strand_id
1 'polypeptide(L)' 'MSGRKRKKDTGLNLDQPLEDIERDIITILLKQENHNQSKVAKRLGISRSTLWRKLKNDL' A
#
# COMPACT_ATOMS: atom_id res chain seq x y z
N MET A 1 -0.30 -11.12 31.15
CA MET A 1 -0.16 -12.13 30.09
C MET A 1 -0.51 -11.51 28.75
N SER A 2 0.32 -11.80 27.74
CA SER A 2 0.47 -11.16 26.43
C SER A 2 -0.83 -10.82 25.68
N GLY A 3 -1.15 -9.53 25.59
CA GLY A 3 -2.13 -9.02 24.62
C GLY A 3 -1.55 -9.08 23.21
N ARG A 4 -1.79 -10.19 22.50
CA ARG A 4 -1.49 -10.30 21.06
C ARG A 4 -2.36 -9.27 20.33
N LYS A 5 -1.79 -8.13 19.94
CA LYS A 5 -2.43 -7.20 19.00
C LYS A 5 -2.83 -8.00 17.76
N ARG A 6 -4.14 -8.19 17.53
CA ARG A 6 -4.64 -8.75 16.27
C ARG A 6 -4.16 -7.84 15.14
N LYS A 7 -3.38 -8.38 14.21
CA LYS A 7 -3.12 -7.72 12.92
C LYS A 7 -4.50 -7.48 12.30
N LYS A 8 -4.82 -6.23 11.93
CA LYS A 8 -6.01 -5.95 11.14
C LYS A 8 -5.81 -6.63 9.80
N ASP A 9 -6.60 -7.65 9.51
CA ASP A 9 -6.69 -8.20 8.16
C ASP A 9 -7.18 -7.06 7.27
N THR A 10 -6.27 -6.49 6.47
CA THR A 10 -6.56 -5.34 5.60
C THR A 10 -7.46 -5.70 4.42
N GLY A 11 -8.02 -6.92 4.38
CA GLY A 11 -8.86 -7.40 3.29
C GLY A 11 -8.15 -7.40 1.94
N LEU A 12 -6.83 -7.65 1.93
CA LEU A 12 -6.07 -7.75 0.69
C LEU A 12 -6.50 -9.00 -0.07
N ASN A 13 -6.95 -8.84 -1.30
CA ASN A 13 -7.15 -9.97 -2.20
C ASN A 13 -5.78 -10.40 -2.74
N LEU A 14 -5.36 -11.64 -2.48
CA LEU A 14 -4.10 -12.18 -2.98
C LEU A 14 -4.29 -13.06 -4.23
N ASP A 15 -5.54 -13.32 -4.61
CA ASP A 15 -5.91 -14.10 -5.79
C ASP A 15 -6.04 -13.22 -7.06
N GLN A 16 -5.21 -12.17 -7.13
CA GLN A 16 -5.15 -11.22 -8.25
C GLN A 16 -3.69 -10.98 -8.66
N PRO A 17 -3.41 -10.40 -9.85
CA PRO A 17 -2.06 -10.06 -10.27
C PRO A 17 -1.29 -9.23 -9.23
N LEU A 18 0.04 -9.41 -9.21
CA LEU A 18 0.93 -8.69 -8.27
C LEU A 18 0.74 -7.17 -8.34
N GLU A 19 0.52 -6.63 -9.54
CA GLU A 19 0.29 -5.20 -9.74
C GLU A 19 -0.95 -4.70 -9.00
N ASP A 20 -2.04 -5.47 -9.01
CA ASP A 20 -3.26 -5.14 -8.28
C ASP A 20 -3.08 -5.29 -6.77
N ILE A 21 -2.34 -6.30 -6.31
CA ILE A 21 -1.99 -6.46 -4.89
C ILE A 21 -1.16 -5.26 -4.42
N GLU A 22 -0.16 -4.86 -5.18
CA GLU A 22 0.66 -3.68 -4.88
C GLU A 22 -0.18 -2.40 -4.84
N ARG A 23 -1.16 -2.27 -5.74
CA ARG A 23 -2.10 -1.15 -5.77
C ARG A 23 -3.00 -1.11 -4.54
N ASP A 24 -3.53 -2.24 -4.11
CA ASP A 24 -4.32 -2.34 -2.88
C ASP A 24 -3.49 -1.87 -1.68
N ILE A 25 -2.24 -2.36 -1.58
CA ILE A 25 -1.30 -1.94 -0.53
C ILE A 25 -1.05 -0.43 -0.58
N ILE A 26 -0.75 0.12 -1.75
CA ILE A 26 -0.52 1.56 -1.95
C ILE A 26 -1.75 2.36 -1.50
N THR A 27 -2.94 1.93 -1.89
CA THR A 27 -4.21 2.60 -1.58
C THR A 27 -4.49 2.61 -0.08
N ILE A 28 -4.28 1.48 0.59
CA ILE A 28 -4.42 1.36 2.05
C ILE A 28 -3.44 2.30 2.75
N LEU A 29 -2.17 2.30 2.35
CA LEU A 29 -1.15 3.15 2.95
C LEU A 29 -1.42 4.64 2.71
N LEU A 30 -1.90 5.02 1.52
CA LEU A 30 -2.30 6.40 1.24
C LEU A 30 -3.43 6.84 2.17
N LYS A 31 -4.47 6.01 2.36
CA LYS A 31 -5.54 6.33 3.32
C LYS A 31 -5.03 6.48 4.75
N GLN A 32 -4.10 5.62 5.18
CA GLN A 32 -3.50 5.69 6.51
C GLN A 32 -2.63 6.92 6.73
N GLU A 33 -1.92 7.38 5.69
CA GLU A 33 -0.99 8.50 5.73
C GLU A 33 -1.62 9.82 5.24
N ASN A 34 -2.96 9.92 5.21
CA ASN A 34 -3.71 11.10 4.74
C ASN A 34 -3.28 11.56 3.32
N HIS A 35 -3.21 10.60 2.39
CA HIS A 35 -2.76 10.74 1.01
C HIS A 35 -1.32 11.28 0.85
N ASN A 36 -0.46 11.16 1.87
CA ASN A 36 0.93 11.57 1.79
C ASN A 36 1.79 10.55 1.02
N GLN A 37 1.85 10.72 -0.30
CA GLN A 37 2.63 9.88 -1.22
C GLN A 37 4.11 9.79 -0.84
N SER A 38 4.70 10.86 -0.29
CA SER A 38 6.12 10.85 0.10
C SER A 38 6.39 9.92 1.28
N LYS A 39 5.48 9.87 2.26
CA LYS A 39 5.56 8.93 3.38
C LYS A 39 5.30 7.49 2.92
N VAL A 40 4.33 7.28 2.05
CA VAL A 40 4.02 5.95 1.50
C VAL A 40 5.19 5.40 0.69
N ALA A 41 5.80 6.19 -0.20
CA ALA A 41 6.97 5.78 -0.98
C ALA A 41 8.14 5.36 -0.06
N LYS A 42 8.43 6.18 0.98
CA LYS A 42 9.45 5.85 1.99
C LYS A 42 9.12 4.55 2.73
N ARG A 43 7.86 4.36 3.11
CA ARG A 43 7.40 3.17 3.84
C ARG A 43 7.46 1.90 3.01
N LEU A 44 7.22 2.02 1.70
CA LEU A 44 7.37 0.93 0.72
C LEU A 44 8.81 0.71 0.29
N GLY A 45 9.76 1.57 0.68
CA GLY A 45 11.16 1.46 0.27
C GLY A 45 11.40 1.75 -1.22
N ILE A 46 10.51 2.51 -1.87
CA ILE A 46 10.58 2.85 -3.30
C ILE A 46 10.73 4.35 -3.51
N SER A 47 11.15 4.73 -4.72
CA SER A 47 11.19 6.13 -5.12
C SER A 47 9.78 6.69 -5.38
N ARG A 48 9.59 8.02 -5.26
CA ARG A 48 8.31 8.67 -5.58
C ARG A 48 7.89 8.47 -7.05
N SER A 49 8.85 8.44 -7.98
CA SER A 49 8.57 8.20 -9.40
C SER A 49 8.12 6.76 -9.66
N THR A 50 8.64 5.79 -8.91
CA THR A 50 8.14 4.40 -8.93
C THR A 50 6.72 4.31 -8.41
N LEU A 51 6.41 4.98 -7.28
CA LEU A 51 5.05 5.05 -6.75
C LEU A 51 4.09 5.68 -7.77
N TRP A 52 4.48 6.78 -8.39
CA TRP A 52 3.68 7.45 -9.42
C TRP A 52 3.40 6.56 -10.63
N ARG A 53 4.41 5.83 -11.14
CA ARG A 53 4.21 4.89 -12.26
C ARG A 53 3.19 3.81 -11.90
N LYS A 54 3.28 3.23 -10.70
CA LYS A 54 2.32 2.24 -10.21
C LYS A 54 0.90 2.81 -10.05
N LEU A 55 0.75 4.10 -9.72
CA LEU A 55 -0.55 4.77 -9.67
C LEU A 55 -1.09 5.16 -11.05
N LYS A 56 -0.20 5.41 -12.02
CA LYS A 56 -0.56 5.89 -13.36
C LYS A 56 -0.90 4.76 -14.34
N ASN A 57 -0.41 3.54 -14.11
CA ASN A 57 -0.71 2.38 -14.97
C ASN A 57 -2.22 2.05 -15.04
N ASP A 58 -3.06 2.72 -14.26
CA ASP A 58 -4.53 2.64 -14.28
C ASP A 58 -5.24 3.70 -15.17
N LEU A 59 -4.50 4.60 -15.82
CA LEU A 59 -5.03 5.66 -16.70
C LEU A 59 -4.80 5.34 -18.19
#